data_AF-A0ABD6IT99-F1
#
_entry.id   AF-A0ABD6IT99-F1
#
_cell.length_a   1.000
_cell.length_b   1.000
_cell.length_c   1.000
_cell.angle_alpha   90.00
_cell.angle_beta   90.00
_cell.angle_gamma   90.00
#
_symmetry.space_group_name_H-M   'P 1'
#
loop_
_entity.id
_entity.type
_entity.pdbx_description
1 polymer ?
#
loop_
_entity_poly.entity_id
_entity_poly.type
_entity_poly.pdbx_seq_one_letter_code
_entity_poly.pdbx_strand_id
1 'polypeptide(L)'
;AACGLMHLHGRATGGPAPLAVDYASVVAGVLAAQGVTAAGIGRARGLDLREVRTSVAQGALLAAGQYLAAATARAPDDRPPQEESYPAGLATLETADGARVELETLDPLAWREFWARLGVPPAVAGRGWGPFQQRFATAVCPLPDALRAAARRRTLPDLRAAAYDTGVSLLTLGADPDPPVRPD
;
A
#
# COMPACT_ATOMS: atom_id res chain seq x y z
N ALA A 1 9.01 11.19 10.10
CA ALA A 1 7.87 11.95 10.65
C ALA A 1 7.52 13.21 9.85
N ALA A 2 8.43 14.20 9.75
CA ALA A 2 8.15 15.56 9.26
C ALA A 2 7.46 15.66 7.88
N CYS A 3 7.76 14.75 6.94
CA CYS A 3 7.15 14.74 5.60
C CYS A 3 5.89 13.87 5.49
N GLY A 4 5.24 13.51 6.60
CA GLY A 4 3.97 12.78 6.60
C GLY A 4 4.05 11.26 6.36
N LEU A 5 5.22 10.70 6.00
CA LEU A 5 5.35 9.26 5.72
C LEU A 5 4.85 8.34 6.84
N MET A 6 5.06 8.71 8.11
CA MET A 6 4.57 7.89 9.24
C MET A 6 3.04 7.93 9.37
N HIS A 7 2.43 9.08 9.07
CA HIS A 7 0.97 9.22 9.03
C HIS A 7 0.37 8.38 7.90
N LEU A 8 1.05 8.29 6.76
CA LEU A 8 0.64 7.40 5.66
C LEU A 8 0.82 5.93 6.04
N HIS A 9 1.97 5.55 6.60
CA HIS A 9 2.28 4.17 6.94
C HIS A 9 1.32 3.58 7.99
N GLY A 10 1.05 4.32 9.07
CA GLY A 10 0.16 3.85 10.12
C GLY A 10 -1.31 4.25 9.94
N ARG A 11 -1.69 4.80 8.78
CA ARG A 11 -3.07 5.22 8.51
C ARG A 11 -4.06 4.07 8.70
N ALA A 12 -3.74 2.88 8.19
CA ALA A 12 -4.56 1.68 8.33
C ALA A 12 -4.70 1.19 9.77
N THR A 13 -3.79 1.57 10.68
CA THR A 13 -3.77 1.17 12.09
C THR A 13 -4.18 2.28 13.05
N GLY A 14 -4.58 3.45 12.52
CA GLY A 14 -5.22 4.52 13.29
C GLY A 14 -4.28 5.60 13.83
N GLY A 15 -3.00 5.63 13.44
CA GLY A 15 -2.09 6.67 13.90
C GLY A 15 -0.70 6.60 13.24
N PRO A 16 0.16 7.62 13.40
CA PRO A 16 1.48 7.61 12.78
C PRO A 16 2.33 6.43 13.25
N ALA A 17 2.87 5.65 12.32
CA ALA A 17 3.72 4.49 12.63
C ALA A 17 5.10 4.62 11.94
N PRO A 18 6.21 4.24 12.60
CA PRO A 18 7.52 4.20 11.97
C PRO A 18 7.58 3.08 10.92
N LEU A 19 8.30 3.31 9.83
CA LEU A 19 8.61 2.25 8.86
C LEU A 19 9.76 1.41 9.40
N ALA A 20 9.79 0.13 9.05
CA ALA A 20 10.83 -0.79 9.50
C ALA A 20 12.21 -0.61 8.82
N VAL A 21 12.33 0.40 7.95
CA VAL A 21 13.54 0.73 7.20
C VAL A 21 13.69 2.25 7.14
N ASP A 22 14.93 2.73 7.01
CA ASP A 22 15.20 4.15 6.75
C ASP A 22 14.86 4.52 5.29
N TYR A 23 13.57 4.45 4.99
CA TYR A 23 13.04 4.54 3.64
C TYR A 23 13.37 5.88 2.97
N ALA A 24 13.25 7.00 3.70
CA ALA A 24 13.47 8.32 3.14
C ALA A 24 14.94 8.56 2.77
N SER A 25 15.88 8.10 3.62
CA SER A 25 17.31 8.19 3.31
C SER A 25 17.70 7.28 2.15
N VAL A 26 17.13 6.07 2.07
CA VAL A 26 17.35 5.14 0.95
C VAL A 26 16.88 5.77 -0.37
N VAL A 27 15.67 6.33 -0.41
CA VAL A 27 15.16 7.02 -1.60
C VAL A 27 16.04 8.21 -1.97
N ALA A 28 16.47 9.02 -1.01
CA ALA A 28 17.38 10.14 -1.27
C ALA A 28 18.74 9.68 -1.84
N GLY A 29 19.29 8.56 -1.34
CA GLY A 29 20.50 7.94 -1.87
C GLY A 29 20.33 7.46 -3.32
N VAL A 30 19.20 6.81 -3.63
CA VAL A 30 18.87 6.40 -5.01
C VAL A 30 18.76 7.62 -5.93
N LEU A 31 18.08 8.68 -5.48
CA LEU A 31 17.97 9.94 -6.24
C LEU A 31 19.34 10.59 -6.48
N ALA A 32 20.23 10.57 -5.48
CA ALA A 32 21.61 11.06 -5.64
C ALA A 32 22.36 10.26 -6.71
N ALA A 33 22.29 8.92 -6.67
CA ALA A 33 22.95 8.05 -7.65
C ALA A 33 22.39 8.27 -9.06
N GLN A 34 21.07 8.38 -9.20
CA GLN A 34 20.42 8.71 -10.46
C GLN A 34 20.87 10.06 -11.00
N GLY A 35 20.90 11.10 -10.15
CA GLY A 35 21.33 12.44 -10.54
C GLY A 35 22.80 12.50 -10.97
N VAL A 36 23.71 11.84 -10.25
CA VAL A 36 25.13 11.75 -10.62
C VAL A 36 25.31 11.03 -11.96
N THR A 37 24.57 9.94 -12.17
CA THR A 37 24.58 9.20 -13.45
C THR A 37 24.08 10.07 -14.59
N ALA A 38 22.97 10.79 -14.40
CA ALA A 38 22.41 11.72 -15.37
C ALA A 38 23.38 12.87 -15.69
N ALA A 39 24.05 13.43 -14.67
CA ALA A 39 25.07 14.46 -14.87
C ALA A 39 26.30 13.92 -15.63
N GLY A 40 26.70 12.67 -15.40
CA GLY A 40 27.73 11.98 -16.18
C GLY A 40 27.36 11.87 -17.66
N ILE A 41 26.14 11.41 -17.95
CA ILE A 41 25.61 11.30 -19.32
C ILE A 41 25.51 12.68 -19.98
N GLY A 42 25.01 13.69 -19.25
CA GLY A 42 24.91 15.06 -19.76
C GLY A 42 26.28 15.64 -20.12
N ARG A 43 27.29 15.47 -19.26
CA ARG A 43 28.66 15.89 -19.54
C ARG A 43 29.27 15.17 -20.74
N ALA A 44 29.04 13.87 -20.87
CA ALA A 44 29.48 13.11 -22.04
C ALA A 44 28.83 13.61 -23.35
N ARG A 45 27.67 14.26 -23.26
CA ARG A 45 26.96 14.92 -24.37
C ARG A 45 27.30 16.39 -24.55
N GLY A 46 28.29 16.91 -23.81
CA GLY A 46 28.75 18.30 -23.93
C GLY A 46 28.00 19.31 -23.08
N LEU A 47 27.13 18.89 -22.15
CA LEU A 47 26.48 19.80 -21.21
C LEU A 47 27.42 20.17 -20.06
N ASP A 48 27.39 21.43 -19.62
CA ASP A 48 28.19 21.93 -18.49
C ASP A 48 27.48 21.74 -17.14
N LEU A 49 27.24 20.48 -16.77
CA LEU A 49 26.59 20.14 -15.49
C LEU A 49 27.63 19.96 -14.38
N ARG A 50 27.50 20.73 -13.28
CA ARG A 50 28.49 20.77 -12.18
C ARG A 50 27.98 20.25 -10.85
N GLU A 51 26.68 20.31 -10.61
CA GLU A 51 26.08 20.00 -9.31
C GLU A 51 24.82 19.15 -9.47
N VAL A 52 24.60 18.27 -8.52
CA VAL A 52 23.37 17.50 -8.33
C VAL A 52 22.94 17.71 -6.89
N ARG A 53 21.68 18.10 -6.68
CA ARG A 53 21.13 18.35 -5.34
C ARG A 53 19.94 17.43 -5.08
N THR A 54 19.92 16.84 -3.90
CA THR A 54 18.78 16.10 -3.35
C THR A 54 18.75 16.26 -1.83
N SER A 55 17.72 15.75 -1.19
CA SER A 55 17.59 15.73 0.27
C SER A 55 16.67 14.59 0.71
N VAL A 56 16.78 14.20 1.98
CA VAL A 56 15.87 13.22 2.61
C VAL A 56 14.41 13.70 2.54
N ALA A 57 14.18 15.02 2.68
CA ALA A 57 12.86 15.62 2.55
C ALA A 57 12.30 15.47 1.13
N GLN A 58 13.10 15.73 0.09
CA GLN A 58 12.69 15.51 -1.30
C GLN A 58 12.41 14.04 -1.59
N GLY A 59 13.23 13.12 -1.08
CA GLY A 59 12.98 11.68 -1.21
C GLY A 59 11.67 11.26 -0.54
N ALA A 60 11.39 11.77 0.65
CA ALA A 60 10.14 11.49 1.36
C ALA A 60 8.91 12.06 0.64
N LEU A 61 8.97 13.30 0.15
CA LEU A 61 7.89 13.93 -0.59
C LEU A 61 7.61 13.23 -1.92
N LEU A 62 8.65 12.78 -2.62
CA LEU A 62 8.50 11.99 -3.84
C LEU A 62 7.71 10.70 -3.59
N ALA A 63 8.04 9.98 -2.51
CA ALA A 63 7.33 8.76 -2.16
C ALA A 63 5.88 8.99 -1.71
N ALA A 64 5.59 10.14 -1.10
CA ALA A 64 4.23 10.56 -0.78
C ALA A 64 3.48 11.16 -1.97
N GLY A 65 4.11 11.25 -3.16
CA GLY A 65 3.65 12.05 -4.29
C GLY A 65 2.21 11.78 -4.73
N GLN A 66 1.79 10.51 -4.79
CA GLN A 66 0.42 10.17 -5.15
C GLN A 66 -0.62 10.70 -4.14
N TYR A 67 -0.28 10.68 -2.85
CA TYR A 67 -1.15 11.17 -1.79
C TYR A 67 -1.20 12.68 -1.78
N LEU A 68 -0.06 13.34 -2.04
CA LEU A 68 0.00 14.79 -2.22
C LEU A 68 -0.82 15.23 -3.44
N ALA A 69 -0.70 14.51 -4.56
CA ALA A 69 -1.47 14.77 -5.76
C ALA A 69 -2.97 14.61 -5.49
N ALA A 70 -3.39 13.52 -4.83
CA ALA A 70 -4.80 13.31 -4.46
C ALA A 70 -5.33 14.42 -3.53
N ALA A 71 -4.53 14.83 -2.53
CA ALA A 71 -4.91 15.88 -1.58
C ALA A 71 -4.95 17.29 -2.19
N THR A 72 -4.23 17.52 -3.29
CA THR A 72 -4.14 18.83 -3.96
C THR A 72 -4.92 18.91 -5.27
N ALA A 73 -5.44 17.79 -5.75
CA ALA A 73 -6.33 17.75 -6.91
C ALA A 73 -7.62 18.53 -6.57
N ARG A 74 -7.94 19.55 -7.39
CA ARG A 74 -9.23 20.24 -7.27
C ARG A 74 -10.33 19.29 -7.74
N ALA A 75 -11.26 18.96 -6.85
CA ALA A 75 -12.48 18.28 -7.24
C ALA A 75 -13.32 19.22 -8.13
N PRO A 76 -14.03 18.71 -9.16
CA PRO A 76 -14.87 19.54 -10.04
C PRO A 76 -15.96 20.36 -9.31
N ASP A 77 -16.27 20.01 -8.06
CA ASP A 77 -17.43 20.51 -7.31
C ASP A 77 -17.08 21.49 -6.17
N ASP A 78 -15.83 21.98 -6.07
CA ASP A 78 -15.35 22.92 -5.02
C ASP A 78 -15.64 22.50 -3.57
N ARG A 79 -16.13 21.28 -3.35
CA ARG A 79 -16.28 20.71 -2.02
C ARG A 79 -14.87 20.50 -1.48
N PRO A 80 -14.53 21.06 -0.30
CA PRO A 80 -13.26 20.73 0.33
C PRO A 80 -13.17 19.20 0.38
N PRO A 81 -12.00 18.59 0.10
CA PRO A 81 -11.82 17.17 0.33
C PRO A 81 -12.29 16.95 1.75
N GLN A 82 -13.40 16.20 1.90
CA GLN A 82 -13.85 15.83 3.22
C GLN A 82 -12.62 15.20 3.87
N GLU A 83 -12.34 15.53 5.14
CA GLU A 83 -11.55 14.63 5.96
C GLU A 83 -12.34 13.33 6.02
N GLU A 84 -12.26 12.53 4.95
CA GLU A 84 -12.78 11.20 4.90
C GLU A 84 -11.95 10.48 5.94
N SER A 85 -12.55 10.36 7.12
CA SER A 85 -12.11 9.41 8.12
C SER A 85 -12.25 8.05 7.46
N TYR A 86 -11.20 7.66 6.76
CA TYR A 86 -11.10 6.35 6.16
C TYR A 86 -11.20 5.35 7.30
N PRO A 87 -12.16 4.42 7.28
CA PRO A 87 -12.21 3.40 8.30
C PRO A 87 -10.87 2.67 8.30
N ALA A 88 -10.23 2.60 9.46
CA ALA A 88 -8.99 1.87 9.66
C ALA A 88 -9.18 0.40 9.25
N GLY A 89 -8.13 -0.23 8.75
CA GLY A 89 -8.19 -1.63 8.32
C GLY A 89 -7.06 -2.00 7.37
N LEU A 90 -6.52 -3.20 7.57
CA LEU A 90 -5.49 -3.78 6.72
C LEU A 90 -6.09 -4.73 5.68
N ALA A 91 -5.42 -4.86 4.53
CA ALA A 91 -5.77 -5.84 3.51
C ALA A 91 -5.43 -7.28 3.96
N THR A 92 -4.54 -7.40 4.95
CA THR A 92 -4.12 -8.67 5.52
C THR A 92 -5.30 -9.49 6.06
N LEU A 93 -5.30 -10.77 5.72
CA LEU A 93 -6.21 -11.79 6.20
C LEU A 93 -5.44 -12.81 7.02
N GLU A 94 -6.13 -13.45 7.95
CA GLU A 94 -5.60 -14.55 8.75
C GLU A 94 -6.34 -15.83 8.42
N THR A 95 -5.61 -16.93 8.29
CA THR A 95 -6.15 -18.26 8.04
C THR A 95 -6.35 -19.03 9.35
N ALA A 96 -7.09 -20.15 9.28
CA ALA A 96 -7.35 -21.04 10.42
C ALA A 96 -6.09 -21.68 11.00
N ASP A 97 -5.07 -21.89 10.16
CA ASP A 97 -3.74 -22.41 10.51
C ASP A 97 -2.73 -21.30 10.86
N GLY A 98 -3.21 -20.06 11.08
CA GLY A 98 -2.41 -18.94 11.61
C GLY A 98 -1.52 -18.22 10.60
N ALA A 99 -1.63 -18.53 9.30
CA ALA A 99 -0.91 -17.79 8.28
C ALA A 99 -1.53 -16.41 8.06
N ARG A 100 -0.69 -15.40 7.90
CA ARG A 100 -1.08 -14.07 7.42
C ARG A 100 -0.93 -14.04 5.91
N VAL A 101 -1.94 -13.57 5.20
CA VAL A 101 -1.93 -13.53 3.73
C VAL A 101 -2.48 -12.21 3.20
N GLU A 102 -2.04 -11.86 2.00
CA GLU A 102 -2.63 -10.80 1.18
C GLU A 102 -3.00 -11.32 -0.19
N LEU A 103 -4.10 -10.77 -0.73
CA LEU A 103 -4.62 -11.08 -2.04
C LEU A 103 -4.23 -9.95 -3.01
N GLU A 104 -4.03 -10.30 -4.28
CA GLU A 104 -3.88 -9.33 -5.36
C GLU A 104 -4.71 -9.75 -6.59
N THR A 105 -5.48 -8.82 -7.12
CA THR A 105 -6.20 -8.97 -8.39
C THR A 105 -6.70 -7.61 -8.88
N LEU A 106 -6.64 -7.39 -10.19
CA LEU A 106 -7.27 -6.24 -10.84
C LEU A 106 -8.63 -6.58 -11.46
N ASP A 107 -9.05 -7.85 -11.37
CA ASP A 107 -10.30 -8.34 -11.95
C ASP A 107 -11.41 -8.48 -10.88
N PRO A 108 -12.49 -7.68 -10.97
CA PRO A 108 -13.62 -7.79 -10.03
C PRO A 108 -14.37 -9.12 -10.13
N LEU A 109 -14.31 -9.82 -11.28
CA LEU A 109 -14.93 -11.13 -11.45
C LEU A 109 -14.11 -12.21 -10.73
N ALA A 110 -12.79 -12.22 -10.90
CA ALA A 110 -11.88 -13.08 -10.14
C ALA A 110 -12.03 -12.87 -8.63
N TRP A 111 -12.11 -11.61 -8.18
CA TRP A 111 -12.39 -11.27 -6.77
C TRP A 111 -13.70 -11.88 -6.28
N ARG A 112 -14.79 -11.69 -7.02
CA ARG A 112 -16.11 -12.20 -6.65
C ARG A 112 -16.12 -13.72 -6.58
N GLU A 113 -15.53 -14.39 -7.58
CA GLU A 113 -15.48 -15.84 -7.68
C GLU A 113 -14.63 -16.47 -6.57
N PHE A 114 -13.48 -15.86 -6.24
CA PHE A 114 -12.64 -16.28 -5.11
C PHE A 114 -13.45 -16.33 -3.82
N TRP A 115 -14.16 -15.25 -3.50
CA TRP A 115 -14.96 -15.17 -2.29
C TRP A 115 -16.17 -16.10 -2.32
N ALA A 116 -16.81 -16.27 -3.48
CA ALA A 116 -17.91 -17.22 -3.65
C ALA A 116 -17.48 -18.66 -3.32
N ARG A 117 -16.29 -19.08 -3.78
CA ARG A 117 -15.71 -20.40 -3.45
C ARG A 117 -15.43 -20.59 -1.96
N LEU A 118 -15.12 -19.52 -1.24
CA LEU A 118 -14.97 -19.54 0.20
C LEU A 118 -16.32 -19.46 0.96
N GLY A 119 -17.45 -19.46 0.24
CA GLY A 119 -18.80 -19.43 0.80
C GLY A 119 -19.29 -18.03 1.18
N VAL A 120 -18.68 -16.98 0.63
CA VAL A 120 -19.10 -15.59 0.86
C VAL A 120 -20.17 -15.21 -0.17
N PRO A 121 -21.31 -14.63 0.25
CA PRO A 121 -22.32 -14.13 -0.68
C PRO A 121 -21.77 -13.03 -1.61
N PRO A 122 -22.13 -13.02 -2.91
CA PRO A 122 -21.61 -12.05 -3.88
C PRO A 122 -21.79 -10.58 -3.48
N ALA A 123 -22.92 -10.23 -2.84
CA ALA A 123 -23.17 -8.88 -2.35
C ALA A 123 -22.14 -8.43 -1.29
N VAL A 124 -21.67 -9.36 -0.46
CA VAL A 124 -20.66 -9.09 0.57
C VAL A 124 -19.28 -8.95 -0.05
N ALA A 125 -18.93 -9.83 -0.98
CA ALA A 125 -17.70 -9.72 -1.76
C ALA A 125 -17.64 -8.38 -2.51
N GLY A 126 -18.75 -7.96 -3.14
CA GLY A 126 -18.86 -6.68 -3.85
C GLY A 126 -18.56 -5.47 -2.98
N ARG A 127 -19.03 -5.44 -1.72
CA ARG A 127 -18.70 -4.35 -0.79
C ARG A 127 -17.21 -4.26 -0.43
N GLY A 128 -16.49 -5.37 -0.49
CA GLY A 128 -15.04 -5.39 -0.25
C GLY A 128 -14.21 -4.92 -1.45
N TRP A 129 -14.78 -4.86 -2.66
CA TRP A 129 -14.03 -4.55 -3.88
C TRP A 129 -13.48 -3.13 -3.90
N GLY A 130 -14.31 -2.13 -3.58
CA GLY A 130 -13.89 -0.72 -3.57
C GLY A 130 -12.72 -0.45 -2.62
N PRO A 131 -12.85 -0.79 -1.31
CA PRO A 131 -11.75 -0.66 -0.35
C PRO A 131 -10.49 -1.41 -0.77
N PHE A 132 -10.64 -2.62 -1.31
CA PHE A 132 -9.53 -3.41 -1.81
C PHE A 132 -8.81 -2.69 -2.95
N GLN A 133 -9.52 -2.29 -4.01
CA GLN A 133 -8.92 -1.62 -5.17
C GLN A 133 -8.21 -0.31 -4.80
N GLN A 134 -8.80 0.46 -3.88
CA GLN A 134 -8.31 1.79 -3.51
C GLN A 134 -7.16 1.75 -2.49
N ARG A 135 -6.79 0.59 -1.95
CA ARG A 135 -5.86 0.47 -0.82
C ARG A 135 -4.51 1.14 -1.02
N PHE A 136 -3.99 1.15 -2.25
CA PHE A 136 -2.72 1.80 -2.58
C PHE A 136 -2.83 3.33 -2.66
N ALA A 137 -4.01 3.85 -2.99
CA ALA A 137 -4.29 5.28 -3.09
C ALA A 137 -4.65 5.88 -1.72
N THR A 138 -5.28 5.10 -0.84
CA THR A 138 -5.78 5.56 0.45
C THR A 138 -4.90 5.16 1.63
N ALA A 139 -3.98 4.21 1.46
CA ALA A 139 -3.21 3.56 2.53
C ALA A 139 -4.09 2.86 3.59
N VAL A 140 -5.33 2.51 3.24
CA VAL A 140 -6.26 1.76 4.10
C VAL A 140 -7.00 0.70 3.30
N CYS A 141 -7.44 -0.38 3.94
CA CYS A 141 -8.27 -1.41 3.32
C CYS A 141 -9.28 -1.97 4.33
N PRO A 142 -10.36 -1.23 4.62
CA PRO A 142 -11.44 -1.67 5.50
C PRO A 142 -12.30 -2.76 4.81
N LEU A 143 -11.78 -3.99 4.77
CA LEU A 143 -12.52 -5.14 4.28
C LEU A 143 -13.69 -5.49 5.22
N PRO A 144 -14.86 -5.90 4.69
CA PRO A 144 -15.96 -6.40 5.51
C PRO A 144 -15.54 -7.57 6.40
N ASP A 145 -15.97 -7.57 7.67
CA ASP A 145 -15.64 -8.62 8.64
C ASP A 145 -16.00 -10.02 8.17
N ALA A 146 -17.07 -10.15 7.38
CA ALA A 146 -17.47 -11.43 6.79
C ALA A 146 -16.40 -12.03 5.87
N LEU A 147 -15.60 -11.21 5.16
CA LEU A 147 -14.47 -11.69 4.35
C LEU A 147 -13.33 -12.19 5.26
N ARG A 148 -13.02 -11.44 6.31
CA ARG A 148 -12.03 -11.83 7.32
C ARG A 148 -12.42 -13.13 8.01
N ALA A 149 -13.68 -13.25 8.41
CA ALA A 149 -14.24 -14.45 9.01
C ALA A 149 -14.23 -15.65 8.06
N ALA A 150 -14.47 -15.43 6.75
CA ALA A 150 -14.36 -16.49 5.76
C ALA A 150 -12.92 -17.00 5.61
N ALA A 151 -11.93 -16.10 5.58
CA ALA A 151 -10.52 -16.48 5.57
C ALA A 151 -10.12 -17.25 6.84
N ARG A 152 -10.54 -16.78 8.02
CA ARG A 152 -10.23 -17.41 9.32
C ARG A 152 -10.83 -18.81 9.51
N ARG A 153 -11.80 -19.22 8.68
CA ARG A 153 -12.39 -20.57 8.70
C ARG A 153 -11.68 -21.56 7.77
N ARG A 154 -10.64 -21.12 7.07
CA ARG A 154 -10.00 -21.86 5.98
C ARG A 154 -8.50 -21.92 6.21
N THR A 155 -7.88 -23.02 5.84
CA THR A 155 -6.43 -23.17 5.91
C THR A 155 -5.75 -22.42 4.77
N LEU A 156 -4.44 -22.17 4.88
CA LEU A 156 -3.67 -21.58 3.79
C LEU A 156 -3.76 -22.39 2.47
N PRO A 157 -3.70 -23.74 2.47
CA PRO A 157 -3.97 -24.54 1.28
C PRO A 157 -5.33 -24.28 0.65
N ASP A 158 -6.40 -24.15 1.45
CA ASP A 158 -7.76 -23.88 0.93
C ASP A 158 -7.80 -22.53 0.19
N LEU A 159 -7.20 -21.49 0.79
CA LEU A 159 -7.14 -20.16 0.17
C LEU A 159 -6.27 -20.16 -1.09
N ARG A 160 -5.14 -20.88 -1.09
CA ARG A 160 -4.28 -21.01 -2.27
C ARG A 160 -4.98 -21.73 -3.42
N ALA A 161 -5.74 -22.78 -3.12
CA ALA A 161 -6.54 -23.49 -4.12
C ALA A 161 -7.60 -22.57 -4.73
N ALA A 162 -8.36 -21.85 -3.90
CA ALA A 162 -9.33 -20.88 -4.38
C ALA A 162 -8.66 -19.77 -5.22
N ALA A 163 -7.51 -19.25 -4.78
CA ALA A 163 -6.78 -18.21 -5.49
C ALA A 163 -6.30 -18.68 -6.88
N TYR A 164 -5.70 -19.88 -6.93
CA TYR A 164 -5.24 -20.51 -8.17
C TYR A 164 -6.38 -20.71 -9.17
N ASP A 165 -7.51 -21.26 -8.72
CA ASP A 165 -8.66 -21.57 -9.58
C ASP A 165 -9.33 -20.32 -10.18
N THR A 166 -9.18 -19.15 -9.54
CA THR A 166 -9.83 -17.91 -9.95
C THR A 166 -8.89 -16.88 -10.54
N GLY A 167 -7.59 -17.20 -10.63
CA GLY A 167 -6.57 -16.25 -11.08
C GLY A 167 -6.28 -15.12 -10.09
N VAL A 168 -6.67 -15.26 -8.82
CA VAL A 168 -6.27 -14.33 -7.75
C VAL A 168 -4.86 -14.70 -7.31
N SER A 169 -3.99 -13.70 -7.16
CA SER A 169 -2.68 -13.92 -6.55
C SER A 169 -2.80 -13.89 -5.03
N LEU A 170 -2.07 -14.78 -4.35
CA LEU A 170 -2.04 -14.85 -2.89
C LEU A 170 -0.60 -14.95 -2.42
N LEU A 171 -0.23 -14.09 -1.48
CA LEU A 171 1.09 -14.07 -0.85
C LEU A 171 0.96 -14.30 0.65
N THR A 172 1.86 -15.11 1.22
CA THR A 172 2.03 -15.24 2.67
C THR A 172 2.93 -14.13 3.17
N LEU A 173 2.53 -13.52 4.28
CA LEU A 173 3.31 -12.49 4.96
C LEU A 173 4.17 -13.13 6.05
N GLY A 174 5.42 -12.66 6.16
CA GLY A 174 6.27 -12.95 7.30
C GLY A 174 5.87 -12.16 8.55
N ALA A 175 6.65 -12.33 9.62
CA ALA A 175 6.56 -11.44 10.76
C ALA A 175 6.94 -10.00 10.33
N ASP A 176 6.24 -9.02 10.88
CA ASP A 176 6.60 -7.62 10.66
C ASP A 176 7.98 -7.36 11.28
N PRO A 177 8.95 -6.84 10.51
CA PRO A 177 10.27 -6.53 11.06
C PRO A 177 10.17 -5.39 12.08
N ASP A 178 10.96 -5.47 13.15
CA ASP A 178 11.06 -4.41 14.14
C ASP A 178 11.55 -3.10 13.47
N PRO A 179 10.94 -1.95 13.78
CA PRO A 179 11.43 -0.71 13.24
C PRO A 179 12.74 -0.27 13.89
N PRO A 180 13.64 0.37 13.11
CA PRO A 180 14.95 0.82 13.62
C PRO A 180 14.82 1.91 14.68
N VAL A 181 13.65 2.56 14.77
CA VAL A 181 13.32 3.59 15.77
C VAL A 181 11.93 3.30 16.33
N ARG A 182 11.83 3.19 17.67
CA ARG A 182 10.54 3.15 18.37
C ARG A 182 10.15 4.59 18.74
N PRO A 183 8.90 5.02 18.50
CA PRO A 183 8.43 6.29 19.03
C PRO A 183 8.39 6.21 20.57
N ASP A 184 8.84 7.27 21.24
CA ASP A 184 8.69 7.46 22.69
C ASP A 184 7.22 7.70 23.09
#